data_AF-A0A4R5HDZ0-F1
#
_entry.id   AF-A0A4R5HDZ0-F1
#
_cell.length_a   1.000
_cell.length_b   1.000
_cell.length_c   1.000
_cell.angle_alpha   90.00
_cell.angle_beta   90.00
_cell.angle_gamma   90.00
#
_symmetry.space_group_name_H-M   'P 1'
#
loop_
_entity.id
_entity.type
_entity.pdbx_description
1 polymer ?
#
loop_
_entity_poly.entity_id
_entity_poly.type
_entity_poly.pdbx_seq_one_letter_code
_entity_poly.pdbx_strand_id
1 'polypeptide(L)'
;MPFTPFHMGPGILIKALLQASFSLMVFGWSQIVMDLQPLWVLIQGHGHLHGFSHTFVGGSLLATFSGLTGKYLSEVGLRIIGISKASNPIKISWLVAYTSAFIGCFSHVVLDAIMHSDVQPFYPFTLSNDFLHTMSIGDLHKICLYSGLAGGAIFYIVHWRSHKTE
;
A
#
# COMPACT_ATOMS: atom_id res chain seq x y z
N MET A 1 11.51 6.72 7.08
CA MET A 1 10.52 7.58 7.78
C MET A 1 9.20 6.85 7.65
N PRO A 2 8.42 6.65 8.72
CA PRO A 2 7.13 5.97 8.61
C PRO A 2 6.14 6.80 7.78
N PHE A 3 5.20 6.12 7.14
CA PHE A 3 4.07 6.65 6.38
C PHE A 3 4.49 7.46 5.15
N THR A 4 5.42 6.94 4.34
CA THR A 4 5.82 7.69 3.15
C THR A 4 4.69 7.70 2.10
N PRO A 5 4.25 8.88 1.62
CA PRO A 5 3.18 8.95 0.62
C PRO A 5 3.62 8.39 -0.74
N PHE A 6 4.93 8.20 -0.97
CA PHE A 6 5.45 7.63 -2.22
C PHE A 6 4.88 6.24 -2.51
N HIS A 7 4.72 5.40 -1.49
CA HIS A 7 4.17 4.05 -1.64
C HIS A 7 2.75 4.02 -2.21
N MET A 8 1.99 5.12 -2.08
CA MET A 8 0.66 5.23 -2.68
C MET A 8 0.71 5.32 -4.21
N GLY A 9 1.82 5.76 -4.80
CA GLY A 9 1.97 5.96 -6.24
C GLY A 9 1.66 4.69 -7.07
N PRO A 10 2.38 3.57 -6.83
CA PRO A 10 2.06 2.28 -7.47
C PRO A 10 0.62 1.83 -7.18
N GLY A 11 0.10 2.05 -5.96
CA GLY A 11 -1.28 1.73 -5.60
C GLY A 11 -2.31 2.49 -6.45
N ILE A 12 -2.08 3.78 -6.72
CA ILE A 12 -2.93 4.62 -7.58
C ILE A 12 -2.92 4.09 -9.02
N LEU A 13 -1.75 3.71 -9.55
CA LEU A 13 -1.63 3.11 -10.87
C LEU A 13 -2.43 1.81 -10.97
N ILE A 14 -2.23 0.89 -10.02
CA ILE A 14 -2.95 -0.39 -9.97
C ILE A 14 -4.46 -0.15 -9.85
N LYS A 15 -4.90 0.80 -9.03
CA LYS A 15 -6.32 1.17 -8.93
C LYS A 15 -6.89 1.63 -10.26
N ALA A 16 -6.16 2.46 -10.99
CA ALA A 16 -6.60 2.97 -12.29
C ALA A 16 -6.68 1.87 -13.37
N LEU A 17 -5.86 0.82 -13.27
CA LEU A 17 -5.90 -0.31 -14.19
C LEU A 17 -6.97 -1.35 -13.82
N LEU A 18 -7.08 -1.69 -12.53
CA LEU A 18 -7.93 -2.79 -12.04
C LEU A 18 -9.33 -2.34 -11.60
N GLN A 19 -9.57 -1.03 -11.49
CA GLN A 19 -10.89 -0.45 -11.22
C GLN A 19 -11.56 -1.09 -10.00
N ALA A 20 -12.71 -1.77 -10.16
CA ALA A 20 -13.45 -2.39 -9.07
C ALA A 20 -12.73 -3.58 -8.41
N SER A 21 -11.74 -4.17 -9.08
CA SER A 21 -10.98 -5.33 -8.58
C SER A 21 -9.83 -4.97 -7.65
N PHE A 22 -9.64 -3.68 -7.33
CA PHE A 22 -8.62 -3.22 -6.39
C PHE A 22 -9.15 -2.09 -5.51
N SER A 23 -8.86 -2.14 -4.21
CA SER A 23 -9.23 -1.11 -3.24
C SER A 23 -8.02 -0.30 -2.82
N LEU A 24 -7.95 0.94 -3.31
CA LEU A 24 -6.91 1.89 -2.92
C LEU A 24 -6.98 2.23 -1.42
N MET A 25 -8.18 2.20 -0.82
CA MET A 25 -8.36 2.44 0.61
C MET A 25 -7.78 1.31 1.46
N VAL A 26 -7.96 0.04 1.04
CA VAL A 26 -7.39 -1.11 1.75
C VAL A 26 -5.87 -1.16 1.54
N PHE A 27 -5.40 -0.86 0.33
CA PHE A 27 -3.98 -0.69 0.06
C PHE A 27 -3.38 0.39 0.98
N GLY A 28 -3.97 1.59 1.03
CA GLY A 28 -3.50 2.67 1.90
C GLY A 28 -3.51 2.30 3.38
N TRP A 29 -4.55 1.59 3.83
CA TRP A 29 -4.61 1.06 5.19
C TRP A 29 -3.44 0.11 5.50
N SER A 30 -3.08 -0.77 4.56
CA SER A 30 -1.91 -1.65 4.75
C SER A 30 -0.60 -0.88 4.91
N GLN A 31 -0.42 0.25 4.20
CA GLN A 31 0.77 1.08 4.35
C GLN A 31 0.88 1.63 5.78
N ILE A 32 -0.25 2.11 6.33
CA ILE A 32 -0.32 2.57 7.72
C ILE A 32 0.03 1.43 8.68
N VAL A 33 -0.53 0.24 8.49
CA VAL A 33 -0.27 -0.90 9.39
C VAL A 33 1.20 -1.33 9.37
N MET A 34 1.84 -1.37 8.20
CA MET A 34 3.26 -1.73 8.06
C MET A 34 4.18 -0.80 8.86
N ASP A 35 3.87 0.50 8.81
CA ASP A 35 4.66 1.57 9.40
C ASP A 35 4.46 1.78 10.91
N LEU A 36 3.53 1.06 11.54
CA LEU A 36 3.32 1.16 12.99
C LEU A 36 4.58 0.77 13.78
N GLN A 37 5.32 -0.25 13.35
CA GLN A 37 6.57 -0.65 14.01
C GLN A 37 7.66 0.43 13.87
N PRO A 38 8.03 0.91 12.66
CA PRO A 38 9.00 2.00 12.54
C PRO A 38 8.59 3.25 13.33
N LEU A 39 7.31 3.63 13.33
CA LEU A 39 6.80 4.73 14.15
C LEU A 39 7.07 4.48 15.64
N TRP A 40 6.71 3.29 16.14
CA TRP A 40 6.91 2.94 17.53
C TRP A 40 8.39 3.02 17.93
N VAL A 41 9.29 2.48 17.11
CA VAL A 41 10.74 2.51 17.35
C VAL A 41 11.27 3.95 17.37
N LEU A 42 10.80 4.82 16.47
CA LEU A 42 11.19 6.24 16.48
C LEU A 42 10.72 6.97 17.75
N ILE A 43 9.54 6.64 18.27
CA ILE A 43 9.03 7.22 19.51
C ILE A 43 9.86 6.76 20.72
N GLN A 44 10.24 5.48 20.76
CA GLN A 44 11.02 4.92 21.88
C GLN A 44 12.51 5.27 21.80
N GLY A 45 13.03 5.56 20.60
CA GLY A 45 14.46 5.81 20.37
C GLY A 45 15.34 4.55 20.43
N HIS A 46 14.74 3.36 20.54
CA HIS A 46 15.45 2.08 20.55
C HIS A 46 14.64 0.98 19.86
N GLY A 47 15.33 -0.04 19.33
CA GLY A 47 14.73 -1.20 18.66
C GLY A 47 15.12 -1.28 17.18
N HIS A 48 14.59 -2.31 16.51
CA HIS A 48 14.82 -2.53 15.07
C HIS A 48 13.77 -1.78 14.26
N LEU A 49 14.20 -0.74 13.55
CA LEU A 49 13.30 0.18 12.84
C LEU A 49 12.41 -0.55 11.82
N HIS A 50 13.00 -1.29 10.88
CA HIS A 50 12.29 -2.16 9.92
C HIS A 50 12.50 -3.65 10.25
N GLY A 51 12.00 -4.08 11.41
CA GLY A 51 12.14 -5.47 11.87
C GLY A 51 11.03 -6.38 11.30
N PHE A 52 10.39 -7.19 12.15
CA PHE A 52 9.47 -8.24 11.71
C PHE A 52 8.36 -7.75 10.75
N SER A 53 7.82 -6.55 10.94
CA SER A 53 6.78 -6.01 10.05
C SER A 53 7.22 -5.85 8.59
N HIS A 54 8.53 -5.67 8.33
CA HIS A 54 9.11 -5.46 6.99
C HIS A 54 9.77 -6.73 6.42
N THR A 55 9.28 -7.90 6.86
CA THR A 55 9.62 -9.21 6.29
C THR A 55 8.46 -9.72 5.45
N PHE A 56 8.66 -10.62 4.48
CA PHE A 56 7.53 -11.21 3.74
C PHE A 56 6.61 -12.06 4.64
N VAL A 57 7.18 -12.70 5.68
CA VAL A 57 6.42 -13.46 6.67
C VAL A 57 5.54 -12.52 7.51
N GLY A 58 6.14 -11.50 8.14
CA GLY A 58 5.40 -10.50 8.92
C GLY A 58 4.44 -9.70 8.06
N GLY A 59 4.86 -9.31 6.85
CA GLY A 59 4.03 -8.66 5.85
C GLY A 59 2.82 -9.51 5.43
N SER A 60 2.93 -10.84 5.39
CA SER A 60 1.77 -11.73 5.13
C SER A 60 0.76 -11.73 6.28
N LEU A 61 1.26 -11.71 7.53
CA LEU A 61 0.40 -11.60 8.72
C LEU A 61 -0.30 -10.24 8.77
N LEU A 62 0.46 -9.16 8.52
CA LEU A 62 -0.08 -7.81 8.47
C LEU A 62 -1.03 -7.62 7.28
N ALA A 63 -0.77 -8.22 6.12
CA ALA A 63 -1.70 -8.23 5.00
C ALA A 63 -3.03 -8.91 5.35
N THR A 64 -2.97 -10.03 6.08
CA THR A 64 -4.17 -10.73 6.56
C THR A 64 -4.96 -9.84 7.53
N PHE A 65 -4.28 -9.23 8.51
CA PHE A 65 -4.87 -8.27 9.44
C PHE A 65 -5.47 -7.06 8.71
N SER A 66 -4.75 -6.46 7.76
CA SER A 66 -5.19 -5.33 6.96
C SER A 66 -6.34 -5.69 6.03
N GLY A 67 -6.42 -6.91 5.49
CA GLY A 67 -7.57 -7.38 4.72
C GLY A 67 -8.83 -7.51 5.57
N LEU A 68 -8.69 -8.08 6.77
CA LEU A 68 -9.77 -8.25 7.75
C LEU A 68 -10.35 -6.91 8.24
N THR A 69 -9.46 -6.02 8.65
CA THR A 69 -9.84 -4.71 9.24
C THR A 69 -10.14 -3.67 8.17
N GLY A 70 -9.32 -3.65 7.12
CA GLY A 70 -9.35 -2.63 6.07
C GLY A 70 -10.63 -2.65 5.26
N LYS A 71 -11.32 -3.79 5.10
CA LYS A 71 -12.62 -3.85 4.42
C LYS A 71 -13.62 -2.86 5.04
N TYR A 72 -13.94 -3.04 6.32
CA TYR A 72 -14.96 -2.23 6.99
C TYR A 72 -14.49 -0.80 7.23
N LEU A 73 -13.21 -0.61 7.60
CA LEU A 73 -12.62 0.71 7.76
C LEU A 73 -12.68 1.52 6.45
N SER A 74 -12.39 0.87 5.32
CA SER A 74 -12.47 1.51 4.00
C SER A 74 -13.92 1.84 3.61
N GLU A 75 -14.87 0.92 3.83
CA GLU A 75 -16.28 1.19 3.53
C GLU A 75 -16.84 2.35 4.37
N VAL A 76 -16.49 2.42 5.66
CA VAL A 76 -16.83 3.55 6.53
C VAL A 76 -16.13 4.83 6.06
N GLY A 77 -14.82 4.76 5.80
CA GLY A 77 -14.04 5.89 5.32
C GLY A 77 -14.61 6.48 4.02
N LEU A 78 -14.96 5.63 3.06
CA LEU A 78 -15.59 6.02 1.80
C LEU A 78 -16.94 6.72 2.00
N ARG A 79 -17.70 6.35 3.03
CA ARG A 79 -18.95 7.04 3.39
C ARG A 79 -18.68 8.41 4.02
N ILE A 80 -17.70 8.48 4.92
CA ILE A 80 -17.32 9.74 5.60
C ILE A 80 -16.87 10.79 4.58
N ILE A 81 -16.08 10.41 3.57
CA ILE A 81 -15.61 11.33 2.52
C ILE A 81 -16.63 11.54 1.39
N GLY A 82 -17.86 11.02 1.52
CA GLY A 82 -18.95 11.26 0.57
C GLY A 82 -18.87 10.51 -0.76
N ILE A 83 -17.87 9.64 -0.96
CA ILE A 83 -17.76 8.83 -2.18
C ILE A 83 -18.81 7.70 -2.20
N SER A 84 -19.03 7.05 -1.05
CA SER A 84 -20.07 6.03 -0.90
C SER A 84 -21.33 6.63 -0.28
N LYS A 85 -22.46 6.58 -0.98
CA LYS A 85 -23.75 7.08 -0.47
C LYS A 85 -24.46 6.01 0.36
N ALA A 86 -25.28 6.43 1.33
CA ALA A 86 -26.08 5.50 2.14
C ALA A 86 -27.11 4.72 1.30
N SER A 87 -27.67 5.34 0.25
CA SER A 87 -28.62 4.73 -0.67
C SER A 87 -27.99 3.71 -1.63
N ASN A 88 -26.69 3.83 -1.91
CA ASN A 88 -25.95 2.89 -2.74
C ASN A 88 -24.53 2.71 -2.20
N PRO A 89 -24.36 1.89 -1.14
CA PRO A 89 -23.08 1.77 -0.46
C PRO A 89 -22.09 0.98 -1.31
N ILE A 90 -20.85 1.49 -1.42
CA ILE A 90 -19.74 0.73 -1.97
C ILE A 90 -19.41 -0.40 -0.99
N LYS A 91 -19.45 -1.64 -1.49
CA LYS A 91 -19.08 -2.84 -0.73
C LYS A 91 -17.81 -3.44 -1.31
N ILE A 92 -16.81 -3.68 -0.47
CA ILE A 92 -15.54 -4.27 -0.86
C ILE A 92 -15.66 -5.79 -0.67
N SER A 93 -15.43 -6.55 -1.74
CA SER A 93 -15.44 -8.01 -1.64
C SER A 93 -14.23 -8.49 -0.83
N TRP A 94 -14.34 -9.66 -0.19
CA TRP A 94 -13.22 -10.23 0.56
C TRP A 94 -12.00 -10.46 -0.32
N LEU A 95 -12.20 -10.95 -1.55
CA LEU A 95 -11.12 -11.12 -2.51
C LEU A 95 -10.40 -9.80 -2.78
N VAL A 96 -11.13 -8.71 -3.04
CA VAL A 96 -10.54 -7.38 -3.27
C VAL A 96 -9.81 -6.86 -2.03
N ALA A 97 -10.37 -7.06 -0.84
CA ALA A 97 -9.73 -6.64 0.41
C ALA A 97 -8.38 -7.33 0.61
N TYR A 98 -8.34 -8.67 0.55
CA TYR A 98 -7.10 -9.41 0.75
C TYR A 98 -6.10 -9.16 -0.38
N THR A 99 -6.50 -9.23 -1.65
CA THR A 99 -5.57 -8.97 -2.75
C THR A 99 -4.96 -7.58 -2.68
N SER A 100 -5.75 -6.55 -2.35
CA SER A 100 -5.24 -5.18 -2.19
C SER A 100 -4.28 -5.04 -1.00
N ALA A 101 -4.58 -5.72 0.12
CA ALA A 101 -3.72 -5.72 1.30
C ALA A 101 -2.40 -6.46 1.07
N PHE A 102 -2.43 -7.63 0.40
CA PHE A 102 -1.22 -8.38 0.06
C PHE A 102 -0.33 -7.62 -0.93
N ILE A 103 -0.92 -7.04 -1.98
CA ILE A 103 -0.20 -6.15 -2.90
C ILE A 103 0.42 -4.98 -2.11
N GLY A 104 -0.33 -4.40 -1.17
CA GLY A 104 0.12 -3.33 -0.30
C GLY A 104 1.31 -3.68 0.57
N CYS A 105 1.21 -4.72 1.39
CA CYS A 105 2.30 -5.12 2.28
C CYS A 105 3.53 -5.60 1.50
N PHE A 106 3.36 -6.37 0.42
CA PHE A 106 4.52 -6.90 -0.33
C PHE A 106 5.22 -5.82 -1.13
N SER A 107 4.47 -4.90 -1.76
CA SER A 107 5.11 -3.74 -2.40
C SER A 107 5.84 -2.86 -1.39
N HIS A 108 5.27 -2.68 -0.19
CA HIS A 108 5.93 -1.95 0.90
C HIS A 108 7.26 -2.59 1.31
N VAL A 109 7.26 -3.91 1.57
CA VAL A 109 8.51 -4.65 1.87
C VAL A 109 9.54 -4.47 0.77
N VAL A 110 9.16 -4.60 -0.50
CA VAL A 110 10.10 -4.49 -1.63
C VAL A 110 10.65 -3.07 -1.76
N LEU A 111 9.79 -2.07 -1.70
CA LEU A 111 10.19 -0.66 -1.84
C LEU A 111 11.13 -0.26 -0.70
N ASP A 112 10.80 -0.60 0.54
CA ASP A 112 11.66 -0.33 1.69
C ASP A 112 12.96 -1.14 1.65
N ALA A 113 12.94 -2.39 1.19
CA ALA A 113 14.14 -3.20 1.04
C ALA A 113 15.16 -2.59 0.07
N ILE A 114 14.73 -1.84 -0.94
CA ILE A 114 15.64 -1.15 -1.87
C ILE A 114 16.36 0.01 -1.18
N MET A 115 15.69 0.72 -0.27
CA MET A 115 16.15 1.99 0.30
C MET A 115 16.72 1.91 1.72
N HIS A 116 16.36 0.88 2.50
CA HIS A 116 16.68 0.77 3.91
C HIS A 116 17.57 -0.44 4.19
N SER A 117 18.78 -0.17 4.70
CA SER A 117 19.80 -1.19 4.95
C SER A 117 19.48 -2.13 6.10
N ASP A 118 18.55 -1.76 6.99
CA ASP A 118 18.12 -2.55 8.13
C ASP A 118 16.95 -3.49 7.84
N VAL A 119 16.34 -3.41 6.66
CA VAL A 119 15.27 -4.31 6.23
C VAL A 119 15.83 -5.71 5.95
N GLN A 120 15.15 -6.75 6.42
CA GLN A 120 15.53 -8.16 6.24
C GLN A 120 14.36 -8.96 5.61
N PRO A 121 14.12 -8.84 4.29
CA PRO A 121 12.86 -9.26 3.66
C PRO A 121 12.52 -10.74 3.86
N PHE A 122 13.54 -11.60 3.91
CA PHE A 122 13.38 -13.05 3.96
C PHE A 122 13.64 -13.66 5.35
N TYR A 123 13.68 -12.84 6.41
CA TYR A 123 13.70 -13.36 7.78
C TYR A 123 12.44 -14.22 8.03
N PRO A 124 12.54 -15.39 8.69
CA PRO A 124 13.68 -15.91 9.48
C PRO A 124 14.66 -16.79 8.72
N PHE A 125 14.55 -16.91 7.39
CA PHE A 125 15.39 -17.81 6.60
C PHE A 125 16.78 -17.21 6.32
N THR A 126 16.84 -15.90 6.06
CA THR A 126 18.10 -15.16 5.91
C THR A 126 17.95 -13.74 6.45
N LEU A 127 19.07 -13.18 6.89
CA LEU A 127 19.21 -11.77 7.29
C LEU A 127 19.69 -10.89 6.14
N SER A 128 19.97 -11.46 4.96
CA SER A 128 20.41 -10.72 3.78
C SER A 128 19.26 -9.94 3.13
N ASN A 129 19.62 -8.81 2.52
CA ASN A 129 18.73 -8.00 1.71
C ASN A 129 19.36 -7.77 0.34
N ASP A 130 18.99 -8.63 -0.61
CA ASP A 130 19.53 -8.60 -1.97
C ASP A 130 18.90 -7.47 -2.82
N PHE A 131 17.84 -6.82 -2.33
CA PHE A 131 17.21 -5.68 -3.02
C PHE A 131 17.93 -4.36 -2.75
N LEU A 132 18.71 -4.30 -1.68
CA LEU A 132 19.36 -3.07 -1.20
C LEU A 132 20.21 -2.45 -2.31
N HIS A 133 19.95 -1.18 -2.63
CA HIS A 133 20.66 -0.42 -3.66
C HIS A 133 20.61 -1.00 -5.09
N THR A 134 19.64 -1.87 -5.40
CA THR A 134 19.36 -2.29 -6.79
C THR A 134 19.00 -1.10 -7.70
N MET A 135 18.52 0.01 -7.11
CA MET A 135 18.40 1.32 -7.76
C MET A 135 18.65 2.45 -6.76
N SER A 136 18.86 3.67 -7.25
CA SER A 136 19.01 4.83 -6.38
C SER A 136 17.68 5.18 -5.69
N ILE A 137 17.74 5.73 -4.47
CA ILE A 137 16.56 6.22 -3.73
C ILE A 137 15.81 7.28 -4.57
N GLY A 138 16.56 8.12 -5.29
CA GLY A 138 15.98 9.14 -6.16
C GLY A 138 15.16 8.54 -7.30
N ASP A 139 15.65 7.46 -7.93
CA ASP A 139 14.92 6.79 -9.01
C ASP A 139 13.72 5.99 -8.49
N LEU A 140 13.85 5.38 -7.31
CA LEU A 140 12.73 4.73 -6.62
C LEU A 140 11.58 5.73 -6.36
N HIS A 141 11.90 6.91 -5.82
CA HIS A 141 10.91 7.97 -5.61
C HIS A 141 10.28 8.46 -6.92
N LYS A 142 11.07 8.59 -7.99
CA LYS A 142 10.55 8.94 -9.32
C LYS A 142 9.59 7.88 -9.85
N ILE A 143 9.91 6.59 -9.72
CA ILE A 143 9.03 5.49 -10.14
C ILE A 143 7.70 5.55 -9.39
N CYS A 144 7.76 5.76 -8.07
CA CYS A 144 6.56 5.92 -7.25
C CYS A 144 5.73 7.15 -7.71
N LEU A 145 6.37 8.31 -7.85
CA LEU A 145 5.71 9.54 -8.28
C LEU A 145 5.08 9.40 -9.68
N TYR A 146 5.84 8.91 -10.65
CA TYR A 146 5.37 8.75 -12.03
C TYR A 146 4.28 7.70 -12.15
N SER A 147 4.32 6.63 -11.33
CA SER A 147 3.21 5.68 -11.23
C SER A 147 1.94 6.36 -10.74
N GLY A 148 2.03 7.20 -9.70
CA GLY A 148 0.89 7.97 -9.19
C GLY A 148 0.30 8.92 -10.24
N LEU A 149 1.17 9.68 -10.93
CA LEU A 149 0.75 10.59 -12.00
C LEU A 149 0.10 9.84 -13.18
N ALA A 150 0.70 8.74 -13.63
CA ALA A 150 0.14 7.91 -14.70
C ALA A 150 -1.21 7.32 -14.30
N GLY A 151 -1.33 6.80 -13.07
CA GLY A 151 -2.59 6.28 -12.55
C GLY A 151 -3.69 7.36 -12.47
N GLY A 152 -3.35 8.55 -11.98
CA GLY A 152 -4.27 9.68 -11.96
C GLY A 152 -4.74 10.09 -13.36
N ALA A 153 -3.83 10.14 -14.33
CA ALA A 153 -4.16 10.44 -15.73
C ALA A 153 -5.08 9.37 -16.34
N ILE A 154 -4.78 8.08 -16.14
CA ILE A 154 -5.62 6.97 -16.61
C ILE A 154 -7.01 7.06 -16.00
N PHE A 155 -7.10 7.25 -14.68
CA PHE A 155 -8.39 7.38 -13.99
C PHE A 155 -9.23 8.52 -14.59
N TYR A 156 -8.63 9.69 -14.78
CA TYR A 156 -9.32 10.84 -15.37
C TYR A 156 -9.80 10.57 -16.79
N ILE A 157 -8.96 9.97 -17.64
CA ILE A 157 -9.31 9.65 -19.03
C ILE A 157 -10.47 8.65 -19.09
N VAL A 158 -10.44 7.60 -18.27
CA VAL A 158 -11.51 6.60 -18.20
C VAL A 158 -12.82 7.25 -17.77
N HIS A 159 -12.79 8.05 -16.70
CA HIS A 159 -13.98 8.72 -16.17
C HIS A 159 -14.57 9.75 -17.14
N TRP A 160 -13.72 10.50 -17.85
CA TRP A 160 -14.16 11.44 -18.88
C TRP A 160 -14.84 10.73 -20.05
N ARG A 161 -14.33 9.57 -20.47
CA ARG A 161 -14.93 8.78 -21.56
C ARG A 161 -16.26 8.17 -21.15
N SER A 162 -16.39 7.64 -19.93
CA SER A 162 -17.65 7.06 -19.46
C SER A 162 -18.78 8.08 -19.35
N HIS A 163 -18.48 9.32 -18.97
CA HIS A 163 -19.48 10.40 -18.91
C HIS A 163 -19.90 10.98 -20.27
N LYS A 164 -19.14 10.73 -21.34
CA LYS A 164 -19.56 11.12 -22.71
C LYS A 164 -20.50 10.11 -23.36
N THR A 165 -20.59 8.90 -22.80
CA THR A 165 -21.41 7.80 -23.33
C THR A 165 -22.74 7.64 -22.60
N GLU A 166 -22.96 8.40 -21.52
CA GLU A 166 -24.25 8.55 -20.82
C GLU A 166 -24.99 9.80 -21.33
#